data_AF-A0A256LGD9-F1
#
_entry.id   AF-A0A256LGD9-F1
#
_cell.length_a   1.000
_cell.length_b   1.000
_cell.length_c   1.000
_cell.angle_alpha   90.00
_cell.angle_beta   90.00
_cell.angle_gamma   90.00
#
_symmetry.space_group_name_H-M   'P 1'
#
loop_
_entity.id
_entity.type
_entity.pdbx_description
1 polymer ?
#
loop_
_entity_poly.entity_id
_entity_poly.type
_entity_poly.pdbx_seq_one_letter_code
_entity_poly.pdbx_strand_id
1 'polypeptide(L)' 'MVKERTQQQFIKIINRMISENKIDGIILGCTELPIAFNNSNLPVDILDAMEIHIQQLVTMIEEN' A
#
# COMPACT_ATOMS: atom_id res chain seq x y z
N MET A 1 -0.03 -13.67 9.40
CA MET A 1 0.76 -12.46 9.73
C MET A 1 2.01 -12.42 8.88
N VAL A 2 2.30 -11.28 8.23
CA VAL A 2 3.51 -11.13 7.39
C VAL A 2 4.74 -11.20 8.29
N LYS A 3 5.71 -12.05 7.92
CA LYS A 3 7.00 -12.12 8.63
C LYS A 3 7.85 -10.90 8.26
N GLU A 4 8.62 -10.37 9.19
CA GLU A 4 9.53 -9.23 8.97
C GLU A 4 10.45 -9.44 7.75
N ARG A 5 10.98 -10.66 7.58
CA ARG A 5 11.78 -11.03 6.39
C ARG A 5 11.03 -10.80 5.07
N THR A 6 9.74 -11.13 5.02
CA THR A 6 8.90 -10.97 3.83
C THR A 6 8.63 -9.50 3.55
N GLN A 7 8.35 -8.71 4.59
CA GLN A 7 8.23 -7.25 4.48
C GLN A 7 9.50 -6.62 3.89
N GLN A 8 10.67 -7.00 4.40
CA GLN A 8 11.96 -6.52 3.89
C GLN A 8 12.20 -6.91 2.41
N GLN A 9 11.72 -8.08 1.98
CA GLN A 9 11.78 -8.48 0.58
C GLN A 9 10.90 -7.59 -0.30
N PHE A 10 9.69 -7.24 0.14
CA PHE A 10 8.86 -6.31 -0.59
C PHE A 10 9.48 -4.90 -0.66
N ILE A 11 10.01 -4.38 0.44
CA ILE A 11 10.71 -3.08 0.46
C ILE A 11 11.86 -3.05 -0.56
N LYS A 12 12.62 -4.15 -0.68
CA LYS A 12 13.68 -4.27 -1.70
C LYS A 12 13.14 -4.22 -3.12
N ILE A 13 12.03 -4.90 -3.39
CA ILE A 13 11.37 -4.88 -4.72
C ILE A 13 10.88 -3.48 -5.04
N ILE A 14 10.22 -2.82 -4.09
CA ILE A 14 9.70 -1.46 -4.24
C ILE A 14 10.84 -0.48 -4.50
N ASN A 15 11.90 -0.49 -3.69
CA ASN A 15 13.07 0.39 -3.91
C ASN A 15 13.72 0.18 -5.27
N ARG A 16 13.81 -1.07 -5.74
CA ARG A 16 14.28 -1.37 -7.09
C ARG A 16 13.38 -0.72 -8.13
N MET A 17 12.06 -0.90 -8.04
CA MET A 17 11.09 -0.32 -8.97
C MET A 17 11.10 1.22 -8.94
N ILE A 18 11.28 1.85 -7.78
CA ILE A 18 11.46 3.30 -7.66
C ILE A 18 12.72 3.73 -8.44
N SER A 19 13.83 3.02 -8.27
CA SER A 19 15.09 3.38 -8.91
C SER A 19 15.10 3.13 -10.43
N GLU A 20 14.59 1.98 -10.88
CA GLU A 20 14.69 1.49 -12.25
C GLU A 20 13.50 1.90 -13.11
N ASN A 21 12.28 1.85 -12.57
CA ASN A 21 11.04 2.07 -13.30
C ASN A 21 10.41 3.43 -13.03
N LYS A 22 10.94 4.19 -12.06
CA LYS A 22 10.42 5.52 -11.68
C LYS A 22 8.93 5.48 -11.34
N ILE A 23 8.51 4.47 -10.58
CA ILE A 23 7.14 4.43 -10.07
C ILE A 23 6.91 5.60 -9.11
N ASP A 24 5.72 6.20 -9.16
CA ASP A 24 5.34 7.32 -8.29
C ASP A 24 4.50 6.87 -7.08
N GLY A 25 4.05 5.61 -7.08
CA GLY A 25 3.24 5.05 -6.01
C GLY A 25 3.10 3.54 -6.08
N ILE A 26 2.55 2.96 -5.01
CA ILE A 26 2.20 1.54 -4.89
C ILE A 26 0.74 1.39 -4.49
N ILE A 27 0.07 0.36 -5.02
CA ILE A 27 -1.29 -0.02 -4.64
C ILE A 27 -1.24 -1.29 -3.81
N LEU A 28 -1.79 -1.26 -2.60
CA LEU A 28 -1.94 -2.43 -1.73
C LEU A 28 -3.25 -3.13 -2.09
N GLY A 29 -3.15 -4.24 -2.83
CA GLY A 29 -4.31 -4.97 -3.32
C GLY A 29 -4.85 -6.08 -2.40
N CYS A 30 -4.14 -6.40 -1.31
CA CYS A 30 -4.53 -7.49 -0.39
C CYS A 30 -4.57 -6.99 1.05
N THR A 31 -5.55 -7.45 1.84
CA THR A 31 -5.77 -7.09 3.26
C THR A 31 -4.57 -7.33 4.17
N GLU A 32 -3.67 -8.21 3.78
CA GLU A 32 -2.54 -8.66 4.58
C GLU A 32 -1.33 -7.72 4.47
N LEU A 33 -1.31 -6.85 3.46
CA LEU A 33 -0.20 -5.95 3.15
C LEU A 33 -0.22 -4.63 3.93
N PRO A 34 -1.37 -3.95 4.19
CA PRO A 34 -1.41 -2.67 4.92
C PRO A 34 -0.70 -2.71 6.28
N ILE A 35 -0.93 -3.78 7.06
CA ILE A 35 -0.26 -3.99 8.36
C ILE A 35 1.27 -4.10 8.21
N ALA A 36 1.74 -4.63 7.07
CA ALA A 36 3.16 -4.75 6.78
C ALA A 36 3.81 -3.45 6.27
N PHE A 37 3.06 -2.40 5.93
CA PHE A 37 3.62 -1.14 5.42
C PHE A 37 3.31 0.10 6.25
N ASN A 38 2.51 0.00 7.31
CA ASN A 38 2.17 1.12 8.19
C ASN A 38 3.36 1.91 8.77
N ASN A 39 4.57 1.33 8.81
CA ASN A 39 5.79 1.98 9.30
C ASN A 39 6.90 2.07 8.24
N SER A 40 6.63 1.74 6.98
CA SER A 40 7.65 1.83 5.93
C SER A 40 7.73 3.25 5.40
N ASN A 41 8.87 3.91 5.62
CA ASN A 41 9.14 5.20 5.02
C ASN A 41 9.61 4.99 3.57
N LEU A 42 8.65 4.93 2.64
CA LEU A 42 8.91 4.86 1.20
C LEU A 42 8.75 6.26 0.60
N PRO A 43 9.59 6.66 -0.38
CA PRO A 43 9.54 8.00 -0.98
C PRO A 43 8.44 8.15 -2.04
N VAL A 44 7.45 7.25 -2.05
CA VAL A 44 6.36 7.17 -3.02
C VAL A 44 5.05 6.91 -2.28
N ASP A 45 3.93 7.34 -2.86
CA ASP A 45 2.63 7.20 -2.23
C ASP A 45 2.22 5.73 -2.08
N ILE A 46 1.58 5.41 -0.96
CA ILE A 46 1.03 4.09 -0.67
C ILE A 46 -0.49 4.22 -0.66
N LEU A 47 -1.13 3.53 -1.60
CA LEU A 47 -2.59 3.55 -1.76
C LEU A 47 -3.17 2.22 -1.28
N ASP A 48 -3.91 2.24 -0.17
CA ASP A 48 -4.69 1.08 0.28
C ASP A 48 -6.02 1.04 -0.50
N ALA A 49 -6.13 0.08 -1.43
CA ALA A 49 -7.30 -0.03 -2.28
C ALA A 49 -8.58 -0.35 -1.48
N MET A 50 -8.47 -1.07 -0.36
CA MET A 50 -9.62 -1.37 0.47
C MET A 50 -10.07 -0.16 1.28
N GLU A 51 -9.13 0.59 1.86
CA GLU A 51 -9.47 1.83 2.57
C GLU A 51 -10.19 2.81 1.63
N ILE A 52 -9.63 3.04 0.44
CA ILE A 52 -10.21 3.94 -0.57
C ILE A 52 -11.62 3.49 -0.94
N HIS A 53 -11.84 2.20 -1.21
CA HIS A 53 -13.16 1.69 -1.57
C HIS A 53 -14.16 1.79 -0.40
N ILE A 54 -13.75 1.48 0.83
CA ILE A 54 -14.61 1.56 2.02
C ILE A 54 -15.02 3.01 2.25
N GLN A 55 -14.08 3.96 2.20
CA GLN A 55 -14.38 5.38 2.35
C GLN A 55 -15.40 5.84 1.31
N GLN A 56 -15.22 5.43 0.05
CA GLN A 56 -16.15 5.80 -1.01
C GLN A 56 -17.55 5.19 -0.80
N LEU A 57 -17.63 3.95 -0.33
CA LEU A 57 -18.92 3.33 0.00
C LEU A 57 -19.63 4.04 1.14
N VAL A 58 -18.90 4.48 2.18
CA VAL A 58 -19.48 5.25 3.29
C VAL A 58 -20.01 6.59 2.79
N THR A 59 -19.22 7.34 2.01
CA THR A 59 -19.66 8.61 1.41
C THR A 59 -20.95 8.43 0.61
N MET A 60 -21.05 7.38 -0.21
CA MET A 60 -22.27 7.10 -0.99
C MET A 60 -23.50 6.79 -0.12
N ILE A 61 -23.30 6.24 1.09
CA ILE A 61 -24.38 5.98 2.04
C ILE A 61 -24.82 7.26 2.74
N GLU A 62 -23.89 8.17 3.04
CA GLU A 62 -24.17 9.44 3.74
C GLU A 62 -24.80 10.51 2.84
N GLU A 63 -24.53 10.47 1.53
CA GLU A 63 -25.08 11.41 0.53
C GLU A 63 -26.52 11.07 0.08
N ASN A 64 -27.14 10.03 0.64
CA ASN A 64 -28.46 9.50 0.28
C ASN A 64 -29.46 9.62 1.44
#